data_AF-X1I9F1-F1
#
_entry.id   AF-X1I9F1-F1
#
_cell.length_a   1.000
_cell.length_b   1.000
_cell.length_c   1.000
_cell.angle_alpha   90.00
_cell.angle_beta   90.00
_cell.angle_gamma   90.00
#
_symmetry.space_group_name_H-M   'P 1'
#
loop_
_entity.id
_entity.type
_entity.pdbx_description
1 polymer ?
#
loop_
_entity_poly.entity_id
_entity_poly.type
_entity_poly.pdbx_seq_one_letter_code
_entity_poly.pdbx_strand_id
1 'polypeptide(L)'
;MTIGDNDSLRELARVTNPELRKKFGYVLPRLKEAIEAEVRRGIEKWGKTDTIPEILLSAAVEELGESAHAINHDEGKEKAQQEIVETMGVLVRLYWMVEDAALENR
;
A
#
# COMPACT_ATOMS: atom_id res chain seq x y z
N MET A 1 -6.73 25.26 -0.71
CA MET A 1 -7.65 24.11 -0.81
C MET A 1 -7.07 23.05 0.12
N THR A 2 -7.61 22.96 1.34
CA THR A 2 -7.10 22.09 2.40
C THR A 2 -7.44 20.65 2.05
N ILE A 3 -6.41 19.84 1.89
CA ILE A 3 -6.49 18.39 1.70
C ILE A 3 -7.31 17.83 2.88
N GLY A 4 -8.40 17.13 2.56
CA GLY A 4 -9.17 16.22 3.40
C GLY A 4 -9.31 16.60 4.87
N ASP A 5 -10.49 17.13 5.23
CA ASP A 5 -10.89 17.32 6.62
C ASP A 5 -10.48 16.11 7.47
N ASN A 6 -9.72 16.37 8.54
CA ASN A 6 -9.35 15.38 9.57
C ASN A 6 -10.58 14.65 10.15
N ASP A 7 -11.78 15.16 9.90
CA ASP A 7 -13.04 14.58 10.32
C ASP A 7 -13.40 13.30 9.55
N SER A 8 -13.05 13.16 8.26
CA SER A 8 -13.30 11.92 7.51
C SER A 8 -12.47 10.73 8.03
N LEU A 9 -11.23 11.00 8.48
CA LEU A 9 -10.37 10.01 9.14
C LEU A 9 -10.82 9.72 10.57
N ARG A 10 -11.38 10.72 11.28
CA ARG A 10 -12.00 10.54 12.60
C ARG A 10 -13.33 9.78 12.54
N GLU A 11 -14.04 9.84 11.42
CA GLU A 11 -15.28 9.11 11.21
C GLU A 11 -15.02 7.63 10.90
N LEU A 12 -13.97 7.32 10.14
CA LEU A 12 -13.38 5.98 10.07
C LEU A 12 -12.87 5.49 11.44
N ALA A 13 -12.42 6.38 12.33
CA ALA A 13 -12.03 6.03 13.71
C ALA A 13 -13.23 5.80 14.65
N ARG A 14 -14.45 6.18 14.25
CA ARG A 14 -15.72 5.84 14.91
C ARG A 14 -16.30 4.52 14.39
N VAL A 15 -15.46 3.53 14.07
CA VAL A 15 -15.96 2.14 13.96
C VAL A 15 -16.61 1.81 15.31
N THR A 16 -17.93 1.68 15.33
CA THR A 16 -18.80 1.53 16.52
C THR A 16 -18.60 0.23 17.29
N ASN A 17 -17.51 -0.50 17.02
CA ASN A 17 -17.17 -1.77 17.62
C ASN A 17 -15.82 -1.67 18.35
N PRO A 18 -15.79 -1.73 19.70
CA PRO A 18 -14.57 -1.67 20.51
C PRO A 18 -13.51 -2.71 20.12
N GLU A 19 -13.92 -3.90 19.67
CA GLU A 19 -13.00 -4.95 19.22
C GLU A 19 -12.35 -4.58 17.88
N LEU A 20 -13.10 -3.97 16.97
CA LEU A 20 -12.54 -3.44 15.73
C LEU A 20 -11.61 -2.26 16.01
N ARG A 21 -11.95 -1.37 16.96
CA ARG A 21 -11.05 -0.28 17.36
C ARG A 21 -9.74 -0.79 17.95
N LYS A 22 -9.79 -1.82 18.80
CA LYS A 22 -8.59 -2.47 19.37
C LYS A 22 -7.77 -3.17 18.28
N LYS A 23 -8.44 -3.86 17.36
CA LYS A 23 -7.80 -4.54 16.22
C LYS A 23 -7.14 -3.54 15.27
N PHE A 24 -7.88 -2.56 14.75
CA PHE A 24 -7.38 -1.57 13.79
C PHE A 24 -6.41 -0.56 14.41
N GLY A 25 -6.59 -0.17 15.67
CA GLY A 25 -5.67 0.73 16.37
C GLY A 25 -4.24 0.19 16.48
N TYR A 26 -4.06 -1.14 16.44
CA TYR A 26 -2.75 -1.80 16.42
C TYR A 26 -2.32 -2.26 15.02
N VAL A 27 -3.28 -2.72 14.20
CA VAL A 27 -3.00 -3.22 12.85
C VAL A 27 -2.58 -2.09 11.91
N LEU A 28 -3.20 -0.90 11.99
CA LEU A 28 -2.90 0.20 11.08
C LEU A 28 -1.46 0.71 11.21
N PRO A 29 -0.89 0.94 12.42
CA PRO A 29 0.52 1.27 12.55
C PRO A 29 1.46 0.22 11.98
N ARG A 30 1.24 -1.07 12.29
CA ARG A 30 2.11 -2.16 11.80
C ARG A 30 2.01 -2.34 10.30
N LEU A 31 0.81 -2.20 9.73
CA LEU A 31 0.59 -2.24 8.29
C LEU A 31 1.31 -1.08 7.61
N LYS A 32 1.22 0.13 8.18
CA LYS A 32 1.95 1.30 7.69
C LYS A 32 3.46 1.06 7.69
N GLU A 33 4.03 0.59 8.80
CA GLU A 33 5.46 0.27 8.90
C GLU A 33 5.89 -0.80 7.87
N ALA A 34 5.05 -1.81 7.65
CA ALA A 34 5.31 -2.87 6.68
C ALA A 34 5.30 -2.33 5.24
N ILE A 35 4.33 -1.49 4.89
CA ILE A 35 4.26 -0.84 3.58
C ILE A 35 5.45 0.10 3.36
N GLU A 36 5.82 0.90 4.36
CA GLU A 36 6.99 1.79 4.28
C GLU A 36 8.29 1.01 4.08
N ALA A 37 8.40 -0.19 4.66
CA ALA A 37 9.51 -1.09 4.40
C ALA A 37 9.52 -1.59 2.95
N GLU A 38 8.38 -1.97 2.38
CA GLU A 38 8.32 -2.40 0.97
C GLU A 38 8.57 -1.28 -0.02
N VAL A 39 8.07 -0.07 0.26
CA VAL A 39 8.40 1.10 -0.55
C VAL A 39 9.90 1.30 -0.62
N ARG A 40 10.59 1.23 0.53
CA ARG A 40 12.05 1.37 0.59
C ARG A 40 12.76 0.25 -0.15
N ARG A 41 12.37 -1.01 0.07
CA ARG A 41 12.92 -2.18 -0.63
C ARG A 41 12.73 -2.07 -2.15
N GLY A 42 11.56 -1.62 -2.58
CA GLY A 42 11.23 -1.38 -3.98
C GLY A 42 12.16 -0.35 -4.61
N ILE A 43 12.36 0.79 -3.95
CA ILE A 43 13.28 1.85 -4.41
C ILE A 43 14.73 1.32 -4.47
N GLU A 44 15.18 0.61 -3.44
CA GLU A 44 16.53 0.03 -3.37
C GLU A 44 16.77 -1.02 -4.48
N LYS A 45 15.78 -1.87 -4.75
CA LYS A 45 15.86 -2.96 -5.74
C LYS A 45 15.75 -2.44 -7.17
N TRP A 46 14.86 -1.47 -7.44
CA TRP A 46 14.51 -1.06 -8.81
C TRP A 46 15.18 0.24 -9.25
N GLY A 47 15.70 1.05 -8.32
CA GLY A 47 16.50 2.24 -8.62
C GLY A 47 15.84 3.16 -9.66
N LYS A 48 16.50 3.36 -10.81
CA LYS A 48 15.99 4.23 -11.89
C LYS A 48 14.77 3.67 -12.63
N THR A 49 14.52 2.37 -12.56
CA THR A 49 13.35 1.74 -13.19
C THR A 49 12.06 2.15 -12.46
N ASP A 50 12.17 2.53 -11.19
CA ASP A 50 11.12 3.08 -10.33
C ASP A 50 10.79 4.56 -10.66
N THR A 51 10.78 4.92 -11.94
CA THR A 51 10.50 6.29 -12.42
C THR A 51 9.50 6.34 -13.57
N ILE A 52 8.96 5.19 -13.97
CA ILE A 52 8.05 5.06 -15.12
C ILE A 52 6.71 4.48 -14.62
N PRO A 53 5.59 5.20 -14.74
CA PRO A 53 4.30 4.76 -14.20
C PRO A 53 3.82 3.41 -14.75
N GLU A 54 4.03 3.15 -16.04
CA GLU A 54 3.61 1.91 -16.70
C GLU A 54 4.36 0.69 -16.16
N ILE A 55 5.62 0.86 -15.74
CA ILE A 55 6.39 -0.20 -15.12
C ILE A 55 5.83 -0.53 -13.74
N LEU A 56 5.52 0.49 -12.93
CA LEU A 56 4.93 0.28 -11.61
C LEU A 56 3.51 -0.29 -11.70
N LEU A 57 2.73 0.10 -12.70
CA LEU A 57 1.42 -0.49 -12.95
C LEU A 57 1.55 -1.98 -13.29
N SER A 58 2.52 -2.34 -14.13
CA SER A 58 2.77 -3.75 -14.49
C SER A 58 3.22 -4.57 -13.27
N ALA A 59 4.14 -4.03 -12.46
CA ALA A 59 4.56 -4.65 -11.21
C ALA A 59 3.38 -4.83 -10.24
N ALA A 60 2.48 -3.84 -10.13
CA ALA A 60 1.30 -3.97 -9.26
C ALA A 60 0.37 -5.11 -9.70
N VAL A 61 0.27 -5.39 -11.00
CA VAL A 61 -0.49 -6.53 -11.52
C VAL A 61 0.19 -7.85 -11.18
N GLU A 62 1.52 -7.92 -11.26
CA GLU A 62 2.31 -9.09 -10.88
C GLU A 62 2.12 -9.42 -9.39
N GLU A 63 2.33 -8.45 -8.49
CA GLU A 63 2.18 -8.66 -7.03
C GLU A 63 0.73 -9.01 -6.64
N LEU A 64 -0.26 -8.48 -7.37
CA LEU A 64 -1.65 -8.87 -7.17
C LEU A 64 -1.90 -10.33 -7.58
N GLY A 65 -1.22 -10.79 -8.64
CA GLY A 65 -1.22 -12.19 -9.06
C GLY A 65 -0.62 -13.10 -8.00
N GLU A 66 0.51 -12.73 -7.41
CA GLU A 66 1.16 -13.47 -6.31
C GLU A 66 0.29 -13.49 -5.05
N SER A 67 -0.36 -12.36 -4.71
CA SER A 67 -1.34 -12.30 -3.63
C SER A 67 -2.49 -13.29 -3.85
N ALA A 68 -3.03 -13.33 -5.07
CA ALA A 68 -4.08 -14.29 -5.43
C ALA A 68 -3.57 -15.73 -5.37
N HIS A 69 -2.34 -15.98 -5.82
CA HIS A 69 -1.70 -17.29 -5.76
C HIS A 69 -1.56 -17.78 -4.32
N ALA A 70 -0.94 -16.99 -3.45
CA ALA A 70 -0.72 -17.32 -2.04
C ALA A 70 -2.03 -17.64 -1.29
N ILE A 71 -3.09 -16.88 -1.56
CA ILE A 71 -4.42 -17.10 -0.97
C ILE A 71 -5.07 -18.38 -1.51
N ASN A 72 -5.06 -18.56 -2.83
CA ASN A 72 -5.76 -19.68 -3.47
C ASN A 72 -5.07 -21.03 -3.24
N HIS A 73 -3.76 -21.02 -3.01
CA HIS A 73 -2.95 -22.22 -2.77
C HIS A 73 -2.66 -22.49 -1.29
N ASP A 74 -3.23 -21.70 -0.37
CA ASP A 74 -3.05 -21.82 1.09
C ASP A 74 -1.57 -21.87 1.50
N GLU A 75 -0.76 -20.97 0.93
CA GLU A 75 0.70 -20.89 1.21
C GLU A 75 1.02 -20.38 2.63
N GLY A 76 0.00 -20.13 3.45
CA GLY A 76 0.10 -19.63 4.80
C GLY A 76 -0.15 -18.13 4.91
N LYS A 77 -0.57 -17.73 6.10
CA LYS A 77 -0.97 -16.35 6.40
C LYS A 77 0.18 -15.37 6.19
N GLU A 78 1.40 -15.74 6.59
CA GLU A 78 2.58 -14.89 6.51
C GLU A 78 2.92 -14.55 5.05
N LYS A 79 2.85 -15.54 4.15
CA LYS A 79 3.09 -15.36 2.71
C LYS A 79 2.02 -14.48 2.08
N ALA A 80 0.73 -14.78 2.31
CA ALA A 80 -0.35 -13.92 1.81
C ALA A 80 -0.26 -12.48 2.35
N GLN A 81 0.14 -12.29 3.61
CA GLN A 81 0.35 -10.95 4.17
C GLN A 81 1.53 -10.23 3.52
N GLN A 82 2.62 -10.93 3.23
CA GLN A 82 3.76 -10.40 2.51
C GLN A 82 3.35 -9.89 1.13
N GLU A 83 2.71 -10.73 0.30
CA GLU A 83 2.30 -10.37 -1.07
C GLU A 83 1.35 -9.17 -1.10
N ILE A 84 0.41 -9.10 -0.15
CA ILE A 84 -0.51 -7.96 -0.02
C ILE A 84 0.27 -6.68 0.30
N VAL A 85 1.25 -6.76 1.19
CA VAL A 85 2.05 -5.59 1.58
C VAL A 85 2.99 -5.16 0.45
N GLU A 86 3.57 -6.11 -0.31
CA GLU A 86 4.35 -5.84 -1.52
C GLU A 86 3.50 -5.10 -2.57
N THR A 87 2.29 -5.62 -2.84
CA THR A 87 1.30 -4.97 -3.72
C THR A 87 1.00 -3.54 -3.29
N MET A 88 0.71 -3.33 -2.00
CA MET A 88 0.44 -1.99 -1.46
C MET A 88 1.66 -1.07 -1.59
N GLY A 89 2.87 -1.56 -1.37
CA GLY A 89 4.11 -0.80 -1.54
C GLY A 89 4.32 -0.34 -2.99
N VAL A 90 4.01 -1.18 -3.98
CA VAL A 90 4.04 -0.78 -5.40
C VAL A 90 2.98 0.28 -5.70
N LEU A 91 1.73 0.09 -5.23
CA LEU A 91 0.64 1.04 -5.46
C LEU A 91 0.90 2.41 -4.83
N VAL A 92 1.53 2.48 -3.66
CA VAL A 92 1.93 3.75 -3.03
C VAL A 92 2.95 4.50 -3.89
N ARG A 93 3.97 3.80 -4.41
CA ARG A 93 4.96 4.43 -5.31
C ARG A 93 4.33 4.90 -6.62
N LEU A 94 3.44 4.12 -7.20
CA LEU A 94 2.69 4.52 -8.39
C LEU A 94 1.83 5.76 -8.13
N TYR A 95 1.14 5.81 -6.98
CA TYR A 95 0.35 6.97 -6.58
C TYR A 95 1.21 8.23 -6.50
N TRP A 96 2.35 8.20 -5.79
CA TRP A 96 3.24 9.36 -5.68
C TRP A 96 3.75 9.83 -7.03
N MET A 97 4.09 8.91 -7.93
CA MET A 97 4.56 9.28 -9.26
C MET A 97 3.49 9.99 -10.09
N VAL A 98 2.24 9.53 -10.00
CA VAL A 98 1.11 10.19 -10.67
C VAL A 98 0.79 11.54 -10.03
N GLU A 99 0.89 11.64 -8.70
CA GLU A 99 0.70 12.88 -7.94
C GLU A 99 1.75 13.92 -8.32
N ASP A 100 3.03 13.54 -8.35
CA ASP A 100 4.14 14.42 -8.73
C ASP A 100 4.04 14.87 -10.19
N ALA A 101 3.74 13.94 -11.12
CA ALA A 101 3.51 14.29 -12.53
C ALA A 101 2.31 15.26 -12.71
N ALA A 102 1.29 15.17 -11.86
CA ALA A 102 0.16 16.08 -11.88
C ALA A 102 0.50 17.48 -11.30
N LEU A 103 1.55 17.59 -10.49
CA LEU A 103 2.07 18.86 -9.96
C LEU A 103 3.01 19.57 -10.93
N GLU A 104 3.79 18.84 -11.74
CA GLU A 104 4.66 19.42 -12.78
C GLU A 104 3.88 20.07 -13.95
N ASN A 105 2.62 19.69 -14.14
CA ASN A 105 1.76 20.18 -15.22
C ASN A 105 0.81 21.33 -14.79
N ARG A 106 1.06 21.99 -13.64
CA ARG A 106 0.28 23.13 -13.13
C ARG A 106 1.12 24.40 -13.02
#